data_AF-A0A651FV15-F1
#
_entry.id   AF-A0A651FV15-F1
#
_cell.length_a   1.000
_cell.length_b   1.000
_cell.length_c   1.000
_cell.angle_alpha   90.00
_cell.angle_beta   90.00
_cell.angle_gamma   90.00
#
_symmetry.space_group_name_H-M   'P 1'
#
loop_
_entity.id
_entity.type
_entity.pdbx_description
1 polymer ?
#
loop_
_entity_poly.entity_id
_entity_poly.type
_entity_poly.pdbx_seq_one_letter_code
_entity_poly.pdbx_strand_id
1 'polypeptide(L)'
;DEVNGVEIVRRVIQSNWTTNLLKGTIIALPIINVYGFNQFSRDVPDGKDVNRSFPGNQDGSLASIVANLVTHKILPHIDYGIDFHTGGASRTNYPQIRYAAKDEKAAKIAEIFNAPYTMHSPLISGSLRATADQLGKPIVVYEGGESLRFDPFAIKEALKGVRRVLLHENMIEDKEPKKKPSILLKNSSWVRAEASGLFVPKKVSGKKVRTGQVIGVIDNPYNHFSQHVLSPKDGYIVGHNNMPLVHRGDALFHIAEE
;
A
#
# COMPACT_ATOMS: atom_id res chain seq x y z
N ASP A 1 8.18 7.35 -5.94
CA ASP A 1 7.65 8.45 -5.09
C ASP A 1 7.17 7.98 -3.70
N GLU A 2 7.26 6.70 -3.33
CA GLU A 2 6.63 6.19 -2.10
C GLU A 2 7.61 6.00 -0.93
N VAL A 3 7.71 7.00 -0.04
CA VAL A 3 8.78 7.06 0.97
C VAL A 3 8.53 6.23 2.23
N ASN A 4 7.26 5.95 2.57
CA ASN A 4 6.93 5.18 3.78
C ASN A 4 7.49 3.74 3.72
N GLY A 5 7.41 3.08 2.57
CA GLY A 5 7.98 1.75 2.36
C GLY A 5 9.50 1.73 2.57
N VAL A 6 10.21 2.73 2.04
CA VAL A 6 11.66 2.88 2.22
C VAL A 6 12.01 2.99 3.70
N GLU A 7 11.30 3.83 4.46
CA GLU A 7 11.56 4.02 5.88
C GLU A 7 11.22 2.80 6.72
N ILE A 8 10.15 2.07 6.38
CA ILE A 8 9.82 0.79 7.01
C ILE A 8 10.99 -0.17 6.83
N VAL A 9 11.43 -0.41 5.59
CA VAL A 9 12.53 -1.36 5.30
C VAL A 9 13.83 -0.93 5.99
N ARG A 10 14.16 0.36 5.98
CA ARG A 10 15.34 0.89 6.69
C ARG A 10 15.29 0.56 8.19
N ARG A 11 14.16 0.81 8.85
CA ARG A 11 13.98 0.52 10.27
C ARG A 11 13.96 -0.97 10.58
N VAL A 12 13.45 -1.80 9.67
CA VAL A 12 13.57 -3.26 9.79
C VAL A 12 15.04 -3.65 9.81
N ILE A 13 15.84 -3.24 8.81
CA ILE A 13 17.27 -3.58 8.73
C ILE A 13 18.06 -3.09 9.96
N GLN A 14 17.76 -1.89 10.45
CA GLN A 14 18.44 -1.28 11.60
C GLN A 14 17.96 -1.82 12.96
N SER A 15 16.92 -2.64 12.97
CA SER A 15 16.37 -3.15 14.21
C SER A 15 17.30 -4.19 14.85
N ASN A 16 17.32 -4.21 16.18
CA ASN A 16 18.06 -5.21 16.94
C ASN A 16 17.54 -6.64 16.72
N TRP A 17 16.25 -6.79 16.41
CA TRP A 17 15.63 -8.09 16.20
C TRP A 17 15.97 -8.72 14.84
N THR A 18 16.48 -7.98 13.85
CA THR A 18 17.00 -8.57 12.60
C THR A 18 18.50 -8.83 12.61
N THR A 19 19.26 -8.28 13.57
CA THR A 19 20.73 -8.38 13.56
C THR A 19 21.23 -9.81 13.79
N ASN A 20 20.51 -10.61 14.59
CA ASN A 20 20.85 -11.99 14.93
C ASN A 20 19.66 -12.91 14.63
N LEU A 21 19.42 -13.18 13.34
CA LEU A 21 18.40 -14.15 12.96
C LEU A 21 18.75 -15.53 13.50
N LEU A 22 17.76 -16.23 14.05
CA LEU A 22 17.89 -17.60 14.53
C LEU A 22 17.95 -18.60 13.37
N LYS A 23 17.20 -18.32 12.29
CA LYS A 23 17.16 -19.13 11.08
C LYS A 23 16.60 -18.34 9.89
N GLY A 24 16.83 -18.87 8.69
CA GLY A 24 16.33 -18.29 7.44
C GLY A 24 17.10 -17.05 7.02
N THR A 25 16.55 -16.33 6.04
CA THR A 25 17.20 -15.19 5.39
C THR A 25 16.19 -14.07 5.15
N ILE A 26 16.59 -12.82 5.36
CA ILE A 26 15.82 -11.64 4.96
C ILE A 26 16.50 -10.99 3.76
N ILE A 27 15.80 -10.90 2.63
CA ILE A 27 16.21 -10.07 1.48
C ILE A 27 15.44 -8.76 1.56
N ALA A 28 16.16 -7.66 1.82
CA ALA A 28 15.56 -6.34 1.96
C ALA A 28 15.91 -5.45 0.77
N LEU A 29 14.89 -4.95 0.06
CA LEU A 29 15.03 -4.02 -1.05
C LEU A 29 14.32 -2.71 -0.70
N PRO A 30 15.00 -1.73 -0.06
CA PRO A 30 14.37 -0.48 0.31
C PRO A 30 13.84 0.29 -0.89
N ILE A 31 14.52 0.20 -2.04
CA ILE A 31 14.19 0.93 -3.26
C ILE A 31 14.41 -0.02 -4.45
N ILE A 32 13.36 -0.26 -5.24
CA ILE A 32 13.44 -0.99 -6.52
C ILE A 32 13.59 0.00 -7.68
N ASN A 33 12.71 0.99 -7.78
CA ASN A 33 12.81 2.06 -8.78
C ASN A 33 13.68 3.22 -8.25
N VAL A 34 15.01 3.05 -8.29
CA VAL A 34 15.97 4.08 -7.85
C VAL A 34 15.82 5.37 -8.65
N TYR A 35 15.53 5.27 -9.95
CA TYR A 35 15.36 6.42 -10.82
C TYR A 35 14.14 7.26 -10.45
N GLY A 36 12.98 6.61 -10.31
CA GLY A 36 11.74 7.27 -9.89
C GLY A 36 11.85 7.83 -8.47
N PHE A 37 12.54 7.12 -7.57
CA PHE A 37 12.79 7.63 -6.21
C PHE A 37 13.56 8.96 -6.23
N ASN A 38 14.66 9.05 -6.98
CA ASN A 38 15.47 10.26 -7.07
C ASN A 38 14.75 11.44 -7.76
N GLN A 39 13.77 11.15 -8.62
CA GLN A 39 13.00 12.15 -9.37
C GLN A 39 11.64 12.48 -8.73
N PHE A 40 11.35 11.95 -7.53
CA PHE A 40 10.03 12.05 -6.90
C PHE A 40 8.88 11.57 -7.81
N SER A 41 9.19 10.59 -8.67
CA SER A 41 8.27 10.06 -9.68
C SER A 41 7.90 8.60 -9.36
N ARG A 42 6.73 8.20 -9.85
CA ARG A 42 6.30 6.80 -9.89
C ARG A 42 7.05 6.02 -10.97
N ASP A 43 7.27 6.67 -12.10
CA ASP A 43 7.83 6.06 -13.31
C ASP A 43 9.36 6.16 -13.32
N VAL A 44 10.00 5.33 -14.14
CA VAL A 44 11.40 5.55 -14.55
C VAL A 44 11.48 6.71 -15.58
N PRO A 45 12.67 7.24 -15.92
CA PRO A 45 12.81 8.44 -16.73
C PRO A 45 12.23 8.37 -18.15
N ASP A 46 12.02 7.17 -18.69
CA ASP A 46 11.34 6.94 -19.97
C ASP A 46 9.80 6.86 -19.84
N GLY A 47 9.24 7.20 -18.66
CA GLY A 47 7.81 7.31 -18.40
C GLY A 47 7.10 5.99 -18.12
N LYS A 48 7.85 4.88 -17.95
CA LYS A 48 7.26 3.55 -17.69
C LYS A 48 7.18 3.22 -16.19
N ASP A 49 6.10 2.57 -15.80
CA ASP A 49 5.93 2.01 -14.45
C ASP A 49 6.61 0.64 -14.36
N VAL A 50 7.55 0.48 -13.42
CA VAL A 50 8.24 -0.80 -13.15
C VAL A 50 7.22 -1.89 -12.79
N ASN A 51 6.19 -1.56 -12.00
CA ASN A 51 5.15 -2.49 -11.58
C ASN A 51 4.10 -2.75 -12.68
N ARG A 52 4.35 -2.31 -13.92
CA ARG A 52 3.63 -2.71 -15.13
C ARG A 52 4.55 -3.38 -16.16
N SER A 53 5.79 -3.64 -15.78
CA SER A 53 6.85 -4.13 -16.65
C SER A 53 7.36 -5.53 -16.28
N PHE A 54 6.77 -6.21 -15.30
CA PHE A 54 7.10 -7.60 -14.96
C PHE A 54 6.55 -8.60 -15.99
N PRO A 55 7.19 -9.78 -16.22
CA PRO A 55 8.43 -10.27 -15.61
C PRO A 55 9.70 -9.55 -16.09
N GLY A 56 9.57 -8.68 -17.10
CA GLY A 56 10.67 -7.91 -17.66
C GLY A 56 11.56 -8.69 -18.63
N ASN A 57 12.31 -7.93 -19.41
CA ASN A 57 13.26 -8.37 -20.41
C ASN A 57 14.58 -7.59 -20.24
N GLN A 58 15.71 -8.31 -20.27
CA GLN A 58 17.08 -7.77 -20.16
C GLN A 58 17.44 -6.78 -21.28
N ASP A 59 16.81 -6.93 -22.46
CA ASP A 59 17.02 -6.06 -23.63
C ASP A 59 15.85 -5.06 -23.82
N GLY A 60 14.99 -4.95 -22.81
CA GLY A 60 13.81 -4.09 -22.83
C GLY A 60 14.08 -2.64 -22.39
N SER A 61 13.01 -1.90 -22.12
CA SER A 61 13.10 -0.58 -21.51
C SER A 61 13.70 -0.63 -20.10
N LEU A 62 14.09 0.53 -19.57
CA LEU A 62 14.69 0.60 -18.23
C LEU A 62 13.81 -0.03 -17.14
N ALA A 63 12.49 0.23 -17.18
CA ALA A 63 11.52 -0.42 -16.29
C ALA A 63 11.53 -1.96 -16.39
N SER A 64 11.67 -2.45 -17.63
CA SER A 64 11.67 -3.88 -17.97
C SER A 64 12.97 -4.55 -17.52
N ILE A 65 14.11 -3.88 -17.64
CA ILE A 65 15.40 -4.37 -17.14
C ILE A 65 15.36 -4.51 -15.61
N VAL A 66 14.84 -3.50 -14.90
CA VAL A 66 14.68 -3.54 -13.44
C VAL A 66 13.77 -4.71 -13.03
N ALA A 67 12.61 -4.85 -13.69
CA ALA A 67 11.69 -5.95 -13.43
C ALA A 67 12.31 -7.33 -13.73
N ASN A 68 13.11 -7.44 -14.80
CA ASN A 68 13.83 -8.65 -15.17
C ASN A 68 14.82 -9.08 -14.09
N LEU A 69 15.60 -8.13 -13.55
CA LEU A 69 16.56 -8.39 -12.47
C LEU A 69 15.85 -8.90 -11.22
N VAL A 70 14.77 -8.26 -10.78
CA VAL A 70 14.00 -8.73 -9.61
C VAL A 70 13.45 -10.14 -9.88
N THR A 71 12.92 -10.39 -11.06
CA THR A 71 12.33 -11.69 -11.44
C THR A 71 13.35 -12.82 -11.40
N HIS A 72 14.56 -12.61 -11.94
CA HIS A 72 15.53 -13.69 -12.10
C HIS A 72 16.59 -13.76 -10.99
N LYS A 73 16.80 -12.67 -10.24
CA LYS A 73 17.84 -12.59 -9.21
C LYS A 73 17.30 -12.52 -7.79
N ILE A 74 16.01 -12.25 -7.58
CA ILE A 74 15.41 -12.12 -6.24
C ILE A 74 14.32 -13.16 -6.02
N LEU A 75 13.31 -13.21 -6.88
CA LEU A 75 12.16 -14.11 -6.70
C LEU A 75 12.52 -15.60 -6.53
N PRO A 76 13.58 -16.15 -7.17
CA PRO A 76 13.96 -17.55 -6.96
C PRO A 76 14.44 -17.86 -5.53
N HIS A 77 14.86 -16.85 -4.77
CA HIS A 77 15.48 -17.00 -3.45
C HIS A 77 14.55 -16.68 -2.28
N ILE A 78 13.29 -16.32 -2.54
CA ILE A 78 12.29 -16.02 -1.50
C ILE A 78 11.27 -17.15 -1.39
N ASP A 79 10.72 -17.36 -0.20
CA ASP A 79 9.54 -18.22 0.01
C ASP A 79 8.25 -17.41 -0.09
N TYR A 80 8.29 -16.14 0.31
CA TYR A 80 7.20 -15.17 0.21
C TYR A 80 7.76 -13.73 0.28
N GLY A 81 6.91 -12.73 0.04
CA GLY A 81 7.29 -11.31 0.13
C GLY A 81 6.22 -10.41 0.74
N ILE A 82 6.68 -9.25 1.24
CA ILE A 82 5.84 -8.14 1.70
C ILE A 82 6.26 -6.92 0.89
N ASP A 83 5.37 -6.43 0.04
CA ASP A 83 5.60 -5.27 -0.84
C ASP A 83 4.92 -4.02 -0.25
N PHE A 84 5.68 -2.97 0.01
CA PHE A 84 5.20 -1.78 0.74
C PHE A 84 4.86 -0.64 -0.22
N HIS A 85 3.59 -0.23 -0.20
CA HIS A 85 3.02 0.83 -1.02
C HIS A 85 2.34 1.92 -0.16
N THR A 86 1.94 3.00 -0.81
CA THR A 86 1.24 4.18 -0.28
C THR A 86 0.05 4.54 -1.17
N GLY A 87 -0.77 5.52 -0.76
CA GLY A 87 -1.95 5.94 -1.53
C GLY A 87 -1.70 6.47 -2.95
N GLY A 88 -0.44 6.76 -3.30
CA GLY A 88 -0.03 7.32 -4.58
C GLY A 88 -0.35 8.81 -4.68
N ALA A 89 0.57 9.60 -5.25
CA ALA A 89 0.43 11.05 -5.36
C ALA A 89 0.05 11.69 -4.00
N SER A 90 -1.00 12.52 -3.98
CA SER A 90 -1.47 13.19 -2.76
C SER A 90 -2.56 12.42 -2.00
N ARG A 91 -2.69 11.10 -2.20
CA ARG A 91 -3.66 10.29 -1.45
C ARG A 91 -2.95 9.55 -0.32
N THR A 92 -3.64 9.43 0.81
CA THR A 92 -3.19 8.63 1.95
C THR A 92 -4.06 7.40 2.13
N ASN A 93 -3.42 6.26 2.36
CA ASN A 93 -4.08 5.01 2.71
C ASN A 93 -4.00 4.77 4.23
N TYR A 94 -5.10 4.37 4.85
CA TYR A 94 -5.03 3.79 6.20
C TYR A 94 -4.32 2.43 6.12
N PRO A 95 -3.50 2.07 7.13
CA PRO A 95 -2.78 0.81 7.16
C PRO A 95 -3.64 -0.40 6.84
N GLN A 96 -3.32 -1.06 5.74
CA GLN A 96 -4.05 -2.21 5.25
C GLN A 96 -3.11 -3.20 4.57
N ILE A 97 -3.46 -4.49 4.64
CA ILE A 97 -2.76 -5.57 3.93
C ILE A 97 -3.67 -6.13 2.84
N ARG A 98 -3.11 -6.39 1.66
CA ARG A 98 -3.84 -6.80 0.47
C ARG A 98 -3.28 -8.08 -0.13
N TYR A 99 -4.17 -9.00 -0.49
CA TYR A 99 -3.82 -10.26 -1.16
C TYR A 99 -4.91 -10.68 -2.15
N ALA A 100 -4.60 -11.61 -3.06
CA ALA A 100 -5.59 -12.17 -3.97
C ALA A 100 -6.47 -13.18 -3.23
N ALA A 101 -7.80 -13.06 -3.32
CA ALA A 101 -8.73 -13.83 -2.49
C ALA A 101 -8.56 -15.36 -2.54
N LYS A 102 -7.99 -15.90 -3.63
CA LYS A 102 -7.75 -17.34 -3.82
C LYS A 102 -6.35 -17.81 -3.40
N ASP A 103 -5.46 -16.90 -3.00
CA ASP A 103 -4.11 -17.22 -2.55
C ASP A 103 -4.12 -17.47 -1.03
N GLU A 104 -4.27 -18.73 -0.65
CA GLU A 104 -4.32 -19.17 0.75
C GLU A 104 -3.00 -18.88 1.50
N LYS A 105 -1.86 -18.95 0.81
CA LYS A 105 -0.56 -18.67 1.42
C LYS A 105 -0.42 -17.19 1.73
N ALA A 106 -0.78 -16.32 0.79
CA ALA A 106 -0.81 -14.88 1.03
C ALA A 106 -1.86 -14.49 2.07
N ALA A 107 -3.02 -15.17 2.10
CA ALA A 107 -4.02 -14.98 3.15
C ALA A 107 -3.44 -15.28 4.54
N LYS A 108 -2.67 -16.37 4.68
CA LYS A 108 -2.01 -16.72 5.95
C LYS A 108 -0.99 -15.66 6.38
N ILE A 109 -0.16 -15.19 5.46
CA ILE A 109 0.81 -14.13 5.74
C ILE A 109 0.09 -12.84 6.16
N ALA A 110 -1.00 -12.48 5.48
CA ALA A 110 -1.80 -11.30 5.82
C ALA A 110 -2.44 -11.40 7.22
N GLU A 111 -2.95 -12.58 7.59
CA GLU A 111 -3.48 -12.88 8.93
C GLU A 111 -2.40 -12.68 10.02
N ILE A 112 -1.20 -13.22 9.81
CA ILE A 112 -0.09 -13.10 10.76
C ILE A 112 0.39 -11.65 10.85
N PHE A 113 0.55 -10.99 9.69
CA PHE A 113 0.93 -9.59 9.61
C PHE A 113 -0.07 -8.70 10.34
N ASN A 114 -1.37 -8.99 10.24
CA ASN A 114 -2.45 -8.34 11.00
C ASN A 114 -2.38 -6.80 10.91
N ALA A 115 -2.45 -6.25 9.71
CA ALA A 115 -2.67 -4.81 9.54
C ALA A 115 -4.07 -4.43 10.06
N PRO A 116 -4.33 -3.17 10.43
CA PRO A 116 -5.65 -2.73 10.89
C PRO A 116 -6.80 -3.13 9.96
N TYR A 117 -6.60 -3.02 8.64
CA TYR A 117 -7.53 -3.53 7.63
C TYR A 117 -6.88 -4.63 6.77
N THR A 118 -7.71 -5.55 6.32
CA THR A 118 -7.35 -6.59 5.35
C THR A 118 -8.26 -6.46 4.14
N MET A 119 -7.73 -6.50 2.92
CA MET A 119 -8.54 -6.36 1.71
C MET A 119 -8.16 -7.39 0.65
N HIS A 120 -9.15 -7.81 -0.13
CA HIS A 120 -8.90 -8.57 -1.35
C HIS A 120 -8.51 -7.61 -2.48
N SER A 121 -7.48 -8.00 -3.23
CA SER A 121 -6.99 -7.23 -4.37
C SER A 121 -6.59 -8.20 -5.48
N PRO A 122 -7.17 -8.08 -6.69
CA PRO A 122 -6.86 -8.98 -7.79
C PRO A 122 -5.42 -8.78 -8.27
N LEU A 123 -4.82 -9.84 -8.81
CA LEU A 123 -3.53 -9.74 -9.48
C LEU A 123 -3.65 -8.83 -10.71
N ILE A 124 -2.68 -7.94 -10.89
CA ILE A 124 -2.61 -7.05 -12.05
C ILE A 124 -1.56 -7.61 -13.00
N SER A 125 -1.91 -7.85 -14.26
CA SER A 125 -0.95 -8.31 -15.27
C SER A 125 0.23 -7.33 -15.36
N GLY A 126 1.44 -7.86 -15.49
CA GLY A 126 2.67 -7.07 -15.54
C GLY A 126 3.16 -6.54 -14.19
N SER A 127 2.57 -6.95 -13.06
CA SER A 127 3.00 -6.56 -11.70
C SER A 127 3.92 -7.58 -11.05
N LEU A 128 4.71 -7.12 -10.07
CA LEU A 128 5.56 -7.96 -9.24
C LEU A 128 4.77 -9.12 -8.62
N ARG A 129 3.58 -8.82 -8.05
CA ARG A 129 2.73 -9.82 -7.40
C ARG A 129 2.22 -10.88 -8.39
N ALA A 130 1.83 -10.48 -9.61
CA ALA A 130 1.36 -11.44 -10.61
C ALA A 130 2.49 -12.36 -11.10
N THR A 131 3.69 -11.83 -11.31
CA THR A 131 4.86 -12.66 -11.68
C THR A 131 5.30 -13.57 -10.55
N ALA A 132 5.29 -13.10 -9.29
CA ALA A 132 5.63 -13.93 -8.14
C ALA A 132 4.62 -15.07 -7.92
N ASP A 133 3.32 -14.79 -8.09
CA ASP A 133 2.24 -15.79 -8.04
C ASP A 133 2.44 -16.91 -9.06
N GLN A 134 2.81 -16.57 -10.31
CA GLN A 134 3.15 -17.56 -11.35
C GLN A 134 4.34 -18.46 -10.98
N LEU A 135 5.25 -17.98 -10.13
CA LEU A 135 6.39 -18.74 -9.60
C LEU A 135 6.06 -19.45 -8.28
N GLY A 136 4.80 -19.42 -7.83
CA GLY A 136 4.37 -20.01 -6.56
C GLY A 136 4.90 -19.28 -5.31
N LYS A 137 5.28 -18.00 -5.46
CA LYS A 137 5.86 -17.14 -4.42
C LYS A 137 4.82 -16.10 -3.97
N PRO A 138 4.07 -16.33 -2.88
CA PRO A 138 3.05 -15.39 -2.42
C PRO A 138 3.66 -14.06 -2.01
N ILE A 139 3.12 -12.95 -2.52
CA ILE A 139 3.48 -11.59 -2.09
C ILE A 139 2.23 -10.87 -1.62
N VAL A 140 2.24 -10.42 -0.36
CA VAL A 140 1.22 -9.52 0.18
C VAL A 140 1.63 -8.07 -0.04
N VAL A 141 0.66 -7.20 -0.26
CA VAL A 141 0.90 -5.77 -0.42
C VAL A 141 0.44 -5.04 0.83
N TYR A 142 1.35 -4.34 1.50
CA TYR A 142 1.00 -3.41 2.56
C TYR A 142 0.80 -2.02 1.98
N GLU A 143 -0.27 -1.33 2.37
CA GLU A 143 -0.59 0.01 1.91
C GLU A 143 -0.77 0.92 3.13
N GLY A 144 -0.04 2.03 3.19
CA GLY A 144 -0.15 2.94 4.33
C GLY A 144 0.56 4.27 4.15
N GLY A 145 -0.14 5.36 4.45
CA GLY A 145 0.37 6.72 4.32
C GLY A 145 0.27 7.28 2.90
N GLU A 146 0.83 8.48 2.74
CA GLU A 146 0.94 9.25 1.48
C GLU A 146 2.33 9.07 0.86
N SER A 147 2.45 9.26 -0.46
CA SER A 147 3.69 8.97 -1.19
C SER A 147 4.89 9.76 -0.68
N LEU A 148 4.80 11.09 -0.56
CA LEU A 148 5.93 11.98 -0.23
C LEU A 148 5.90 12.50 1.22
N ARG A 149 5.18 11.83 2.12
CA ARG A 149 5.05 12.24 3.52
C ARG A 149 5.09 11.03 4.44
N PHE A 150 5.93 11.08 5.47
CA PHE A 150 5.93 10.03 6.48
C PHE A 150 4.63 10.03 7.29
N ASP A 151 4.09 8.84 7.45
CA ASP A 151 2.98 8.55 8.35
C ASP A 151 3.52 7.65 9.50
N PRO A 152 3.80 8.23 10.68
CA PRO A 152 4.34 7.47 11.81
C PRO A 152 3.43 6.34 12.28
N PHE A 153 2.11 6.47 12.10
CA PHE A 153 1.16 5.42 12.47
C PHE A 153 1.27 4.25 11.48
N ALA A 154 1.27 4.54 10.18
CA ALA A 154 1.43 3.52 9.15
C ALA A 154 2.79 2.80 9.23
N ILE A 155 3.88 3.53 9.43
CA ILE A 155 5.21 2.93 9.61
C ILE A 155 5.21 2.01 10.83
N LYS A 156 4.64 2.46 11.95
CA LYS A 156 4.58 1.66 13.18
C LYS A 156 3.77 0.38 13.02
N GLU A 157 2.62 0.43 12.35
CA GLU A 157 1.80 -0.77 12.12
C GLU A 157 2.51 -1.76 11.19
N ALA A 158 3.22 -1.27 10.15
CA ALA A 158 4.02 -2.12 9.29
C ALA A 158 5.16 -2.83 10.04
N LEU A 159 5.92 -2.11 10.88
CA LEU A 159 6.99 -2.69 11.68
C LEU A 159 6.49 -3.78 12.64
N LYS A 160 5.33 -3.56 13.26
CA LYS A 160 4.69 -4.59 14.09
C LYS A 160 4.29 -5.81 13.27
N GLY A 161 3.77 -5.60 12.05
CA GLY A 161 3.37 -6.67 11.14
C GLY A 161 4.55 -7.52 10.69
N VAL A 162 5.64 -6.90 10.24
CA VAL A 162 6.89 -7.60 9.88
C VAL A 162 7.40 -8.42 11.06
N ARG A 163 7.45 -7.82 12.26
CA ARG A 163 7.92 -8.50 13.47
C ARG A 163 7.05 -9.71 13.83
N ARG A 164 5.72 -9.62 13.69
CA ARG A 164 4.81 -10.77 13.88
C ARG A 164 5.08 -11.89 12.89
N VAL A 165 5.33 -11.56 11.62
CA VAL A 165 5.66 -12.55 10.59
C VAL A 165 6.96 -13.27 10.94
N LEU A 166 8.02 -12.54 11.27
CA LEU A 166 9.30 -13.15 11.63
C LEU A 166 9.24 -14.00 12.90
N LEU A 167 8.45 -13.58 13.90
CA LEU A 167 8.18 -14.39 15.10
C LEU A 167 7.42 -15.67 14.76
N HIS A 168 6.39 -15.60 13.91
CA HIS A 168 5.64 -16.77 13.47
C HIS A 168 6.53 -17.78 12.76
N GLU A 169 7.43 -17.31 11.91
CA GLU A 169 8.41 -18.15 11.23
C GLU A 169 9.51 -18.66 12.17
N ASN A 170 9.57 -18.22 13.43
CA ASN A 170 10.64 -18.49 14.39
C ASN A 170 12.01 -18.03 13.89
N MET A 171 12.06 -16.94 13.11
CA MET A 171 13.32 -16.36 12.61
C MET A 171 14.00 -15.47 13.65
N ILE A 172 13.25 -14.98 14.63
CA ILE A 172 13.72 -14.05 15.67
C ILE A 172 13.16 -14.47 17.04
N GLU A 173 13.87 -14.12 18.11
CA GLU A 173 13.36 -14.21 19.48
C GLU A 173 13.04 -12.81 20.01
N ASP A 174 11.76 -12.53 20.21
CA ASP A 174 11.31 -11.23 20.72
C ASP A 174 9.88 -11.32 21.28
N LYS A 175 9.45 -10.31 22.02
CA LYS A 175 8.07 -10.20 22.50
C LYS A 175 7.11 -9.92 21.35
N GLU A 176 6.04 -10.72 21.20
CA GLU A 176 5.03 -10.46 20.16
C GLU A 176 4.36 -9.09 20.36
N PRO A 177 4.33 -8.22 19.32
CA PRO A 177 3.62 -6.96 19.39
C PRO A 177 2.11 -7.14 19.60
N LYS A 178 1.52 -6.38 20.53
CA LYS A 178 0.06 -6.36 20.73
C LYS A 178 -0.68 -6.09 19.41
N LYS A 179 -1.73 -6.86 19.15
CA LYS A 179 -2.59 -6.73 17.97
C LYS A 179 -4.06 -6.59 18.35
N LYS A 180 -4.81 -5.84 17.54
CA LYS A 180 -6.28 -5.83 17.52
C LYS A 180 -6.73 -6.67 16.32
N PRO A 181 -7.91 -7.31 16.35
CA PRO A 181 -8.42 -8.01 15.18
C PRO A 181 -8.42 -7.10 13.95
N SER A 182 -7.89 -7.60 12.83
CA SER A 182 -7.99 -6.92 11.55
C SER A 182 -9.45 -6.93 11.08
N ILE A 183 -9.89 -5.83 10.47
CA ILE A 183 -11.19 -5.77 9.81
C ILE A 183 -11.01 -6.18 8.35
N LEU A 184 -11.66 -7.27 7.94
CA LEU A 184 -11.70 -7.69 6.55
C LEU A 184 -12.68 -6.80 5.79
N LEU A 185 -12.24 -6.16 4.70
CA LEU A 185 -13.07 -5.32 3.86
C LEU A 185 -13.11 -5.91 2.44
N LYS A 186 -14.31 -6.28 1.99
CA LYS A 186 -14.51 -7.09 0.76
C LYS A 186 -14.78 -6.23 -0.46
N ASN A 187 -15.67 -5.25 -0.32
CA ASN A 187 -16.16 -4.43 -1.43
C ASN A 187 -15.76 -2.98 -1.20
N SER A 188 -15.12 -2.36 -2.20
CA SER A 188 -14.66 -0.98 -2.08
C SER A 188 -14.96 -0.17 -3.35
N SER A 189 -15.20 1.12 -3.17
CA SER A 189 -15.48 2.03 -4.27
C SER A 189 -14.93 3.42 -3.98
N TRP A 190 -14.58 4.14 -5.05
CA TRP A 190 -14.14 5.52 -4.98
C TRP A 190 -15.34 6.46 -5.01
N VAL A 191 -15.41 7.36 -4.03
CA VAL A 191 -16.21 8.58 -4.10
C VAL A 191 -15.39 9.61 -4.88
N ARG A 192 -15.98 10.14 -5.94
CA ARG A 192 -15.33 11.08 -6.86
C ARG A 192 -15.92 12.48 -6.73
N ALA A 193 -15.12 13.48 -7.05
CA ALA A 193 -15.56 14.87 -7.11
C ALA A 193 -16.59 15.04 -8.23
N GLU A 194 -17.77 15.57 -7.91
CA GLU A 194 -18.78 15.88 -8.94
C GLU A 194 -18.63 17.30 -9.52
N ALA A 195 -17.83 18.15 -8.87
CA ALA A 195 -17.42 19.47 -9.34
C ALA A 195 -15.92 19.72 -9.09
N SER A 196 -15.37 20.72 -9.78
CA SER A 196 -14.01 21.21 -9.55
C SER A 196 -14.03 22.32 -8.48
N GLY A 197 -13.02 22.38 -7.62
CA GLY A 197 -12.94 23.40 -6.58
C GLY A 197 -11.97 23.07 -5.46
N LEU A 198 -12.13 23.78 -4.35
CA LEU A 198 -11.38 23.58 -3.11
C LEU A 198 -12.03 22.47 -2.29
N PHE A 199 -11.37 21.32 -2.23
CA PHE A 199 -11.82 20.18 -1.46
C PHE A 199 -11.36 20.28 0.00
N VAL A 200 -12.33 20.22 0.92
CA VAL A 200 -12.11 20.20 2.36
C VAL A 200 -12.66 18.89 2.93
N PRO A 201 -11.81 17.90 3.25
CA PRO A 201 -12.27 16.66 3.87
C PRO A 201 -12.81 16.94 5.29
N LYS A 202 -13.98 16.38 5.62
CA LYS A 202 -14.58 16.41 6.97
C LYS A 202 -14.34 15.11 7.74
N LYS A 203 -13.89 14.06 7.03
CA LYS A 203 -13.48 12.77 7.56
C LYS A 203 -12.13 12.38 6.98
N VAL A 204 -11.46 11.44 7.64
CA VAL A 204 -10.13 10.94 7.27
C VAL A 204 -10.14 9.42 7.24
N SER A 205 -9.13 8.82 6.61
CA SER A 205 -8.99 7.36 6.56
C SER A 205 -8.93 6.73 7.97
N GLY A 206 -9.43 5.51 8.10
CA GLY A 206 -9.57 4.80 9.37
C GLY A 206 -10.87 5.10 10.12
N LYS A 207 -11.73 5.99 9.61
CA LYS A 207 -13.04 6.32 10.21
C LYS A 207 -14.17 5.53 9.57
N LYS A 208 -15.11 5.11 10.41
CA LYS A 208 -16.41 4.56 9.98
C LYS A 208 -17.33 5.68 9.49
N VAL A 209 -18.10 5.41 8.45
CA VAL A 209 -19.06 6.32 7.84
C VAL A 209 -20.39 5.61 7.61
N ARG A 210 -21.45 6.41 7.50
CA ARG A 210 -22.82 5.94 7.16
C ARG A 210 -23.27 6.56 5.84
N THR A 211 -24.16 5.86 5.15
CA THR A 211 -24.82 6.31 3.93
C THR A 211 -25.47 7.67 4.16
N GLY A 212 -25.26 8.59 3.21
CA GLY A 212 -25.76 9.97 3.30
C GLY A 212 -24.99 10.89 4.26
N GLN A 213 -23.98 10.38 4.99
CA GLN A 213 -23.15 11.23 5.84
C GLN A 213 -22.29 12.17 4.99
N VAL A 214 -22.25 13.46 5.35
CA VAL A 214 -21.28 14.41 4.78
C VAL A 214 -19.87 14.04 5.22
N ILE A 215 -19.01 13.70 4.25
CA ILE A 215 -17.62 13.28 4.47
C ILE A 215 -16.60 14.30 3.97
N GLY A 216 -17.03 15.27 3.16
CA GLY A 216 -16.22 16.38 2.67
C GLY A 216 -17.09 17.44 2.03
N VAL A 217 -16.46 18.53 1.60
CA VAL A 217 -17.10 19.64 0.88
C VAL A 217 -16.18 20.09 -0.24
N ILE A 218 -16.75 20.48 -1.38
CA ILE A 218 -16.06 21.15 -2.47
C ILE A 218 -16.62 22.57 -2.57
N ASP A 219 -15.79 23.55 -2.26
CA ASP A 219 -16.15 24.96 -2.28
C ASP A 219 -15.51 25.66 -3.49
N ASN A 220 -16.10 26.76 -3.95
CA ASN A 220 -15.38 27.70 -4.82
C ASN A 220 -14.54 28.67 -3.96
N PRO A 221 -13.50 29.34 -4.51
CA PRO A 221 -12.64 30.24 -3.75
C PRO A 221 -13.36 31.43 -3.07
N TYR A 222 -14.60 31.73 -3.49
CA TYR A 222 -15.40 32.84 -2.99
C TYR A 222 -16.52 32.38 -2.03
N ASN A 223 -16.59 31.09 -1.70
CA ASN A 223 -17.66 30.46 -0.90
C ASN A 223 -19.10 30.72 -1.40
N HIS A 224 -19.30 31.05 -2.67
CA HIS A 224 -20.64 31.23 -3.27
C HIS A 224 -21.26 29.90 -3.70
N PHE A 225 -20.46 28.84 -3.78
CA PHE A 225 -20.87 27.50 -4.12
C PHE A 225 -20.22 26.54 -3.13
N SER A 226 -21.03 25.64 -2.58
CA SER A 226 -20.60 24.61 -1.66
C SER A 226 -21.31 23.30 -2.01
N GLN A 227 -20.54 22.29 -2.35
CA GLN A 227 -21.07 20.98 -2.69
C GLN A 227 -20.64 19.96 -1.64
N HIS A 228 -21.63 19.39 -0.94
CA HIS A 228 -21.37 18.32 0.00
C HIS A 228 -20.97 17.03 -0.74
N VAL A 229 -19.90 16.40 -0.25
CA VAL A 229 -19.50 15.06 -0.64
C VAL A 229 -20.12 14.09 0.36
N LEU A 230 -21.02 13.23 -0.11
CA LEU A 230 -21.73 12.27 0.73
C LEU A 230 -21.11 10.88 0.64
N SER A 231 -21.16 10.12 1.74
CA SER A 231 -20.85 8.69 1.68
C SER A 231 -21.98 7.96 0.95
N PRO A 232 -21.69 7.20 -0.13
CA PRO A 232 -22.71 6.46 -0.85
C PRO A 232 -23.15 5.18 -0.12
N LYS A 233 -22.43 4.79 0.94
CA LYS A 233 -22.63 3.54 1.67
C LYS A 233 -22.13 3.61 3.10
N ASP A 234 -22.56 2.65 3.91
CA ASP A 234 -21.98 2.36 5.22
C ASP A 234 -20.62 1.68 5.03
N GLY A 235 -19.64 1.97 5.89
CA GLY A 235 -18.34 1.32 5.80
C GLY A 235 -17.22 2.12 6.45
N TYR A 236 -16.00 1.91 5.97
CA TYR A 236 -14.78 2.55 6.45
C TYR A 236 -14.09 3.30 5.31
N ILE A 237 -13.60 4.51 5.60
CA ILE A 237 -12.70 5.22 4.68
C ILE A 237 -11.34 4.54 4.74
N VAL A 238 -10.94 3.84 3.69
CA VAL A 238 -9.63 3.17 3.59
C VAL A 238 -8.56 4.08 2.97
N GLY A 239 -8.98 5.10 2.22
CA GLY A 239 -8.09 6.09 1.62
C GLY A 239 -8.79 7.44 1.44
N HIS A 240 -8.05 8.55 1.45
CA HIS A 240 -8.56 9.86 1.08
C HIS A 240 -7.52 10.71 0.38
N ASN A 241 -7.99 11.70 -0.38
CA ASN A 241 -7.16 12.67 -1.09
C ASN A 241 -6.84 13.88 -0.19
N ASN A 242 -5.56 14.21 -0.07
CA ASN A 242 -5.06 15.38 0.64
C ASN A 242 -4.92 16.60 -0.27
N MET A 243 -5.09 16.45 -1.59
CA MET A 243 -4.99 17.57 -2.52
C MET A 243 -6.14 18.57 -2.26
N PRO A 244 -5.84 19.84 -1.95
CA PRO A 244 -6.87 20.84 -1.68
C PRO A 244 -7.58 21.30 -2.95
N LEU A 245 -6.94 21.22 -4.11
CA LEU A 245 -7.55 21.56 -5.40
C LEU A 245 -7.91 20.27 -6.14
N VAL A 246 -9.18 20.10 -6.48
CA VAL A 246 -9.68 18.92 -7.20
C VAL A 246 -10.43 19.32 -8.45
N HIS A 247 -10.40 18.44 -9.44
CA HIS A 247 -11.21 18.52 -10.65
C HIS A 247 -12.36 17.53 -10.58
N ARG A 248 -13.45 17.84 -11.29
CA ARG A 248 -14.54 16.87 -11.49
C ARG A 248 -13.97 15.53 -11.98
N GLY A 249 -14.32 14.45 -11.30
CA GLY A 249 -13.86 13.09 -11.56
C GLY A 249 -12.69 12.64 -10.67
N ASP A 250 -12.00 13.55 -9.98
CA ASP A 250 -10.90 13.20 -9.08
C ASP A 250 -11.39 12.30 -7.95
N ALA A 251 -10.56 11.33 -7.58
CA ALA A 251 -10.83 10.42 -6.49
C ALA A 251 -10.66 11.15 -5.14
N LEU A 252 -11.71 11.21 -4.31
CA LEU A 252 -11.72 11.93 -3.04
C LEU A 252 -11.58 11.00 -1.84
N PHE A 253 -12.41 9.97 -1.79
CA PHE A 253 -12.42 8.97 -0.73
C PHE A 253 -12.51 7.57 -1.32
N HIS A 254 -11.78 6.62 -0.75
CA HIS A 254 -11.96 5.19 -1.01
C HIS A 254 -12.70 4.60 0.19
N ILE A 255 -13.90 4.07 -0.04
CA ILE A 255 -14.76 3.54 1.02
C ILE A 255 -14.94 2.05 0.80
N ALA A 256 -14.74 1.27 1.86
CA ALA A 256 -14.89 -0.18 1.83
C ALA A 256 -15.85 -0.68 2.92
N GLU A 257 -16.60 -1.72 2.57
CA GLU A 257 -17.54 -2.43 3.43
C GLU A 257 -16.86 -3.67 4.02
N GLU A 258 -17.27 -4.02 5.25
CA GLU A 258 -16.85 -5.21 5.99
C GLU A 258 -17.54 -6.49 5.45
#